data_AF-A0A2E5J1X9-F1
#
_entry.id   AF-A0A2E5J1X9-F1
#
_cell.length_a   1.000
_cell.length_b   1.000
_cell.length_c   1.000
_cell.angle_alpha   90.00
_cell.angle_beta   90.00
_cell.angle_gamma   90.00
#
_symmetry.space_group_name_H-M   'P 1'
#
loop_
_entity.id
_entity.type
_entity.pdbx_description
1 polymer ?
#
loop_
_entity_poly.entity_id
_entity_poly.type
_entity_poly.pdbx_seq_one_letter_code
_entity_poly.pdbx_strand_id
1 'polypeptide(L)'
;MVVLFYPKYIIKSKLFILFSINMEKHMHGSNGCGNTESCKTNSEDCGKSNQNTTKPKGNYASFLLIGMAVAIGIIMIGWYMVVSSQVKQQSENSSIVKAAKFFRIPVAKVNKASVLYSDYVKDKNTLAYFFNNSPEALPPLVGTQLSDMVISRLVATKLIYQIAQDNAITVSEEEKEEKRKEVFALFPSEEEAKKEVQEKYGISFETYFADVVTPLILEEKIRLAIEDGSISVDEQFAQEQRKARHILFRVNEEITDDQAKTQAEQVQKKLADGEDFAELAKEFGGDSTKENGGDLGWFGRGTMVPEFEQAIFALEPGQVSEDLVKTQFGYHIVKLDDTRSIQDFAAYMESQFESADIQFLVPINNPFNQVEVGAVINEGEEVQS
;
A
#
# COMPACT_ATOMS: atom_id res chain seq x y z
N MET A 1 -2.18 3.21 -1.45
CA MET A 1 -0.99 2.46 -1.89
C MET A 1 -1.35 1.03 -2.27
N VAL A 2 -2.03 0.26 -1.41
CA VAL A 2 -2.38 -1.16 -1.69
C VAL A 2 -3.13 -1.41 -3.01
N VAL A 3 -4.10 -0.59 -3.43
CA VAL A 3 -4.76 -0.79 -4.74
C VAL A 3 -3.92 -0.27 -5.91
N LEU A 4 -2.92 0.58 -5.68
CA LEU A 4 -2.14 1.24 -6.72
C LEU A 4 -0.94 0.40 -7.22
N PHE A 5 -0.75 -0.83 -6.69
CA PHE A 5 0.32 -1.74 -7.12
C PHE A 5 -0.13 -3.05 -7.78
N TYR A 6 -1.43 -3.31 -7.97
CA TYR A 6 -1.92 -4.47 -8.74
C TYR A 6 -2.34 -4.08 -10.17
N PRO A 7 -1.45 -4.16 -11.17
CA PRO A 7 -1.70 -3.65 -12.52
C PRO A 7 -2.92 -4.29 -13.21
N LYS A 8 -3.32 -5.51 -12.81
CA LYS A 8 -4.50 -6.22 -13.33
C LYS A 8 -5.83 -5.63 -12.84
N TYR A 9 -5.83 -4.95 -11.70
CA TYR A 9 -7.02 -4.34 -11.07
C TYR A 9 -6.94 -2.80 -11.01
N ILE A 10 -5.93 -2.21 -11.65
CA ILE A 10 -5.74 -0.78 -11.82
C ILE A 10 -5.97 -0.44 -13.29
N ILE A 11 -6.98 0.40 -13.54
CA ILE A 11 -7.05 1.16 -14.78
C ILE A 11 -5.78 2.02 -14.87
N LYS A 12 -4.89 1.66 -15.80
CA LYS A 12 -3.62 2.32 -16.16
C LYS A 12 -3.47 3.73 -15.59
N SER A 13 -2.75 3.90 -14.48
CA SER A 13 -2.31 5.22 -14.02
C SER A 13 -1.05 5.12 -13.17
N LYS A 14 0.11 5.28 -13.83
CA LYS A 14 1.42 5.53 -13.21
C LYS A 14 1.41 6.93 -12.57
N LEU A 15 1.33 7.05 -11.24
CA LEU A 15 1.96 8.14 -10.46
C LEU A 15 1.56 8.03 -8.97
N PHE A 16 2.43 7.53 -8.10
CA PHE A 16 2.32 7.84 -6.65
C PHE A 16 3.64 7.71 -5.87
N ILE A 17 4.80 7.72 -6.56
CA ILE A 17 6.12 7.49 -5.93
C ILE A 17 6.94 8.78 -5.69
N LEU A 18 6.43 9.98 -6.00
CA LEU A 18 7.27 11.20 -5.97
C LEU A 18 6.89 12.30 -4.96
N PHE A 19 6.20 12.01 -3.85
CA PHE A 19 5.85 13.06 -2.87
C PHE A 19 6.38 12.86 -1.46
N SER A 20 7.35 11.97 -1.26
CA SER A 20 8.10 11.89 -0.01
C SER A 20 9.57 12.06 -0.33
N ILE A 21 10.23 13.00 0.37
CA ILE A 21 11.62 13.47 0.22
C ILE A 21 11.72 14.73 -0.67
N ASN A 22 11.69 15.90 -0.03
CA ASN A 22 12.78 16.91 0.00
C ASN A 22 12.24 18.36 0.14
N MET A 23 12.53 19.05 1.25
CA MET A 23 13.18 20.38 1.24
C MET A 23 13.39 20.96 2.67
N GLU A 24 14.54 21.58 2.82
CA GLU A 24 15.22 22.05 4.03
C GLU A 24 14.81 23.46 4.53
N LYS A 25 14.92 23.62 5.87
CA LYS A 25 15.36 24.81 6.66
C LYS A 25 14.62 26.16 6.54
N HIS A 26 14.06 26.62 7.67
CA HIS A 26 14.75 27.59 8.55
C HIS A 26 14.07 27.80 9.94
N MET A 27 14.95 27.89 10.95
CA MET A 27 14.87 28.32 12.36
C MET A 27 14.01 29.60 12.60
N HIS A 28 13.40 29.96 13.75
CA HIS A 28 13.70 29.85 15.19
C HIS A 28 12.45 30.28 16.02
N GLY A 29 12.34 29.88 17.30
CA GLY A 29 11.66 30.72 18.32
C GLY A 29 10.90 30.02 19.45
N SER A 30 11.60 29.78 20.57
CA SER A 30 11.17 29.37 21.93
C SER A 30 9.98 30.18 22.51
N ASN A 31 9.20 29.84 23.55
CA ASN A 31 9.41 29.18 24.86
C ASN A 31 8.03 29.14 25.58
N GLY A 32 7.86 28.28 26.60
CA GLY A 32 7.02 28.63 27.76
C GLY A 32 6.13 27.54 28.36
N CYS A 33 6.68 26.76 29.29
CA CYS A 33 5.92 26.00 30.30
C CYS A 33 5.30 26.94 31.35
N GLY A 34 4.17 26.53 31.93
CA GLY A 34 3.55 27.26 33.06
C GLY A 34 2.44 26.46 33.75
N ASN A 35 2.81 25.85 34.86
CA ASN A 35 2.06 24.98 35.77
C ASN A 35 0.89 25.64 36.54
N THR A 36 -0.05 24.77 36.98
CA THR A 36 -0.76 24.75 38.29
C THR A 36 -1.68 25.95 38.63
N GLU A 37 -2.73 25.88 39.45
CA GLU A 37 -2.95 25.12 40.68
C GLU A 37 -4.39 25.35 41.21
N SER A 38 -4.91 24.36 41.96
CA SER A 38 -5.75 24.54 43.16
C SER A 38 -7.24 24.90 43.01
N CYS A 39 -8.14 24.67 43.97
CA CYS A 39 -8.33 23.71 45.07
C CYS A 39 -9.60 24.18 45.83
N LYS A 40 -10.19 23.28 46.65
CA LYS A 40 -11.09 23.53 47.81
C LYS A 40 -12.59 23.76 47.52
N THR A 41 -13.57 23.28 48.31
CA THR A 41 -13.63 22.44 49.54
C THR A 41 -15.09 22.08 49.86
N ASN A 42 -15.30 20.87 50.42
CA ASN A 42 -16.15 20.42 51.55
C ASN A 42 -17.61 20.86 51.77
N SER A 43 -18.49 19.86 51.99
CA SER A 43 -19.14 19.49 53.27
C SER A 43 -20.31 18.52 52.98
N GLU A 44 -20.23 17.23 53.35
CA GLU A 44 -20.75 16.59 54.57
C GLU A 44 -22.22 16.90 54.92
N ASP A 45 -23.10 15.89 54.79
CA ASP A 45 -24.11 15.60 55.83
C ASP A 45 -24.51 14.11 55.83
N CYS A 46 -24.80 13.60 57.04
CA CYS A 46 -24.87 12.22 57.45
C CYS A 46 -26.26 11.56 57.33
N GLY A 47 -26.24 10.31 56.87
CA GLY A 47 -26.81 9.12 57.55
C GLY A 47 -28.25 9.08 58.06
N LYS A 48 -29.05 8.15 57.51
CA LYS A 48 -29.99 7.32 58.30
C LYS A 48 -30.07 5.89 57.76
N SER A 49 -29.79 4.92 58.63
CA SER A 49 -30.20 3.53 58.52
C SER A 49 -31.72 3.41 58.72
N ASN A 50 -32.40 2.43 58.10
CA ASN A 50 -32.68 1.13 58.74
C ASN A 50 -33.81 0.37 57.99
N GLN A 51 -33.79 -0.96 58.16
CA GLN A 51 -34.86 -1.95 58.00
C GLN A 51 -34.96 -2.73 56.68
N ASN A 52 -34.31 -3.90 56.74
CA ASN A 52 -34.72 -5.14 56.08
C ASN A 52 -36.19 -5.48 56.38
N THR A 53 -36.96 -5.67 55.30
CA THR A 53 -38.14 -6.55 55.31
C THR A 53 -37.99 -7.56 54.18
N THR A 54 -37.63 -8.79 54.51
CA THR A 54 -37.69 -9.94 53.59
C THR A 54 -39.15 -10.37 53.43
N LYS A 55 -39.84 -9.75 52.46
CA LYS A 55 -41.04 -10.34 51.85
C LYS A 55 -40.61 -11.44 50.87
N PRO A 56 -41.35 -12.55 50.74
CA PRO A 56 -41.05 -13.56 49.73
C PRO A 56 -41.27 -12.92 48.35
N LYS A 57 -40.19 -12.54 47.67
CA LYS A 57 -40.25 -12.03 46.30
C LYS A 57 -40.58 -13.22 45.40
N GLY A 58 -41.84 -13.35 45.02
CA GLY A 58 -42.22 -14.18 43.87
C GLY A 58 -41.42 -13.71 42.65
N ASN A 59 -40.99 -14.66 41.80
CA ASN A 59 -40.14 -14.48 40.62
C ASN A 59 -40.71 -13.52 39.53
N TYR A 60 -41.73 -12.71 39.83
CA TYR A 60 -42.33 -11.73 38.92
C TYR A 60 -41.34 -10.69 38.38
N ALA A 61 -40.37 -10.26 39.18
CA ALA A 61 -39.29 -9.39 38.70
C ALA A 61 -38.47 -10.08 37.60
N SER A 62 -38.17 -11.36 37.78
CA SER A 62 -37.47 -12.17 36.77
C SER A 62 -38.31 -12.36 35.50
N PHE A 63 -39.62 -12.61 35.62
CA PHE A 63 -40.52 -12.72 34.45
C PHE A 63 -40.69 -11.38 33.69
N LEU A 64 -40.76 -10.25 34.40
CA LEU A 64 -40.81 -8.92 33.77
C LEU A 64 -39.50 -8.59 33.04
N LEU A 65 -38.35 -8.91 33.63
CA LEU A 65 -37.05 -8.73 32.97
C LEU A 65 -36.93 -9.60 31.72
N ILE A 66 -37.40 -10.85 31.76
CA ILE A 66 -37.45 -11.74 30.59
C ILE A 66 -38.37 -11.15 29.51
N GLY A 67 -39.57 -10.69 29.87
CA GLY A 67 -40.51 -10.06 28.93
C GLY A 67 -39.94 -8.81 28.27
N MET A 68 -39.25 -7.95 29.03
CA MET A 68 -38.59 -6.76 28.51
C MET A 68 -37.44 -7.12 27.57
N ALA A 69 -36.63 -8.13 27.91
CA ALA A 69 -35.54 -8.61 27.06
C ALA A 69 -36.06 -9.16 25.72
N VAL A 70 -37.17 -9.90 25.74
CA VAL A 70 -37.83 -10.39 24.51
C VAL A 70 -38.36 -9.23 23.66
N ALA A 71 -39.03 -8.26 24.27
CA ALA A 71 -39.55 -7.09 23.57
C ALA A 71 -38.42 -6.27 22.91
N ILE A 72 -37.32 -6.04 23.64
CA ILE A 72 -36.12 -5.40 23.11
C ILE A 72 -35.55 -6.23 21.95
N GLY A 73 -35.44 -7.56 22.10
CA GLY A 73 -34.96 -8.44 21.04
C GLY A 73 -35.75 -8.32 19.74
N ILE A 74 -37.09 -8.29 19.81
CA ILE A 74 -37.96 -8.12 18.64
C ILE A 74 -37.73 -6.76 17.98
N ILE A 75 -37.64 -5.68 18.78
CA ILE A 75 -37.35 -4.33 18.28
C ILE A 75 -35.99 -4.31 17.58
N MET A 76 -34.97 -4.94 18.15
CA MET A 76 -33.63 -5.01 17.58
C MET A 76 -33.60 -5.78 16.26
N ILE A 77 -34.35 -6.88 16.15
CA ILE A 77 -34.49 -7.64 14.90
C ILE A 77 -35.18 -6.80 13.82
N GLY A 78 -36.30 -6.15 14.15
CA GLY A 78 -37.00 -5.27 13.23
C GLY A 78 -36.12 -4.12 12.74
N TRP A 79 -35.39 -3.49 13.66
CA TRP A 79 -34.44 -2.43 13.33
C TRP A 79 -33.31 -2.93 12.43
N TYR A 80 -32.72 -4.09 12.74
CA TYR A 80 -31.70 -4.73 11.90
C TYR A 80 -32.19 -4.96 10.46
N MET A 81 -33.42 -5.44 10.28
CA MET A 81 -34.01 -5.66 8.95
C MET A 81 -34.13 -4.35 8.17
N VAL A 82 -34.61 -3.28 8.81
CA VAL A 82 -34.72 -1.94 8.18
C VAL A 82 -33.35 -1.43 7.76
N VAL A 83 -32.35 -1.51 8.65
CA VAL A 83 -30.99 -1.03 8.35
C VAL A 83 -30.39 -1.86 7.22
N SER A 84 -30.54 -3.19 7.25
CA SER A 84 -30.05 -4.08 6.19
C SER A 84 -30.71 -3.78 4.83
N SER A 85 -32.01 -3.47 4.81
CA SER A 85 -32.71 -3.04 3.60
C SER A 85 -32.15 -1.72 3.06
N GLN A 86 -31.88 -0.74 3.93
CA GLN A 86 -31.31 0.55 3.55
C GLN A 86 -29.86 0.43 3.06
N VAL A 87 -29.08 -0.47 3.67
CA VAL A 87 -27.72 -0.81 3.22
C VAL A 87 -27.74 -1.45 1.83
N LYS A 88 -28.70 -2.34 1.54
CA LYS A 88 -28.90 -2.90 0.18
C LYS A 88 -29.27 -1.84 -0.86
N GLN A 89 -29.95 -0.78 -0.44
CA GLN A 89 -30.20 0.41 -1.26
C GLN A 89 -29.02 1.40 -1.28
N GLN A 90 -27.89 1.02 -0.70
CA GLN A 90 -26.66 1.81 -0.64
C GLN A 90 -26.84 3.18 0.03
N SER A 91 -27.72 3.27 1.03
CA SER A 91 -27.97 4.51 1.78
C SER A 91 -26.76 4.96 2.59
N GLU A 92 -26.23 6.14 2.25
CA GLU A 92 -25.10 6.78 2.95
C GLU A 92 -25.54 7.72 4.08
N ASN A 93 -26.83 7.70 4.44
CA ASN A 93 -27.35 8.50 5.53
C ASN A 93 -26.60 8.20 6.84
N SER A 94 -26.13 9.24 7.55
CA SER A 94 -25.33 9.10 8.78
C SER A 94 -25.97 8.18 9.82
N SER A 95 -27.29 8.23 10.00
CA SER A 95 -28.00 7.37 10.95
C SER A 95 -27.99 5.90 10.52
N ILE A 96 -28.15 5.63 9.22
CA ILE A 96 -28.06 4.27 8.67
C ILE A 96 -26.64 3.73 8.80
N VAL A 97 -25.62 4.53 8.47
CA VAL A 97 -24.22 4.13 8.59
C VAL A 97 -23.83 3.82 10.04
N LYS A 98 -24.27 4.64 11.00
CA LYS A 98 -24.07 4.41 12.44
C LYS A 98 -24.76 3.13 12.91
N ALA A 99 -26.00 2.89 12.48
CA ALA A 99 -26.73 1.67 12.80
C ALA A 99 -26.09 0.44 12.15
N ALA A 100 -25.63 0.55 10.89
CA ALA A 100 -24.92 -0.52 10.20
C ALA A 100 -23.60 -0.87 10.89
N LYS A 101 -22.87 0.13 11.41
CA LYS A 101 -21.68 -0.07 12.25
C LYS A 101 -22.02 -0.84 13.53
N PHE A 102 -23.10 -0.43 14.22
CA PHE A 102 -23.57 -1.09 15.45
C PHE A 102 -23.92 -2.57 15.20
N PHE A 103 -24.66 -2.85 14.13
CA PHE A 103 -25.03 -4.21 13.74
C PHE A 103 -23.93 -4.97 12.98
N ARG A 104 -22.78 -4.33 12.73
CA ARG A 104 -21.65 -4.88 11.94
C ARG A 104 -22.09 -5.43 10.58
N ILE A 105 -22.98 -4.73 9.89
CA ILE A 105 -23.52 -5.18 8.60
C ILE A 105 -22.39 -5.18 7.57
N PRO A 106 -22.07 -6.32 6.94
CA PRO A 106 -21.02 -6.41 5.95
C PRO A 106 -21.49 -5.90 4.57
N VAL A 107 -20.58 -5.26 3.83
CA VAL A 107 -20.73 -5.02 2.39
C VAL A 107 -20.21 -6.21 1.58
N ALA A 108 -19.15 -6.86 2.07
CA ALA A 108 -18.55 -8.05 1.50
C ALA A 108 -17.96 -8.94 2.61
N LYS A 109 -17.81 -10.22 2.29
CA LYS A 109 -16.98 -11.17 3.06
C LYS A 109 -15.76 -11.53 2.24
N VAL A 110 -14.63 -11.66 2.91
CA VAL A 110 -13.34 -12.07 2.35
C VAL A 110 -12.84 -13.21 3.22
N ASN A 111 -12.98 -14.45 2.75
CA ASN A 111 -12.80 -15.65 3.55
C ASN A 111 -13.69 -15.58 4.82
N LYS A 112 -13.08 -15.56 6.01
CA LYS A 112 -13.78 -15.45 7.30
C LYS A 112 -13.97 -14.01 7.77
N ALA A 113 -13.35 -13.03 7.12
CA ALA A 113 -13.40 -11.63 7.52
C ALA A 113 -14.55 -10.87 6.85
N SER A 114 -15.16 -9.93 7.57
CA SER A 114 -16.18 -9.04 7.04
C SER A 114 -15.58 -7.68 6.71
N VAL A 115 -15.83 -7.18 5.50
CA VAL A 115 -15.71 -5.76 5.17
C VAL A 115 -17.02 -5.08 5.60
N LEU A 116 -16.97 -4.18 6.58
CA LEU A 116 -18.19 -3.55 7.11
C LEU A 116 -18.68 -2.47 6.15
N TYR A 117 -20.00 -2.33 6.03
CA TYR A 117 -20.61 -1.27 5.22
C TYR A 117 -20.21 0.13 5.72
N SER A 118 -20.05 0.30 7.03
CA SER A 118 -19.57 1.55 7.61
C SER A 118 -18.14 1.90 7.20
N ASP A 119 -17.28 0.90 7.02
CA ASP A 119 -15.89 1.13 6.60
C ASP A 119 -15.85 1.50 5.12
N TYR A 120 -16.67 0.85 4.30
CA TYR A 120 -16.87 1.18 2.89
C TYR A 120 -17.35 2.63 2.69
N VAL A 121 -18.42 3.05 3.38
CA VAL A 121 -18.92 4.43 3.24
C VAL A 121 -17.91 5.45 3.77
N LYS A 122 -17.26 5.16 4.91
CA LYS A 122 -16.20 6.04 5.46
C LYS A 122 -15.09 6.25 4.44
N ASP A 123 -14.53 5.16 3.91
CA ASP A 123 -13.41 5.20 2.98
C ASP A 123 -13.78 5.88 1.66
N LYS A 124 -14.97 5.58 1.12
CA LYS A 124 -15.49 6.26 -0.06
C LYS A 124 -15.59 7.77 0.13
N ASN A 125 -16.08 8.22 1.28
CA ASN A 125 -16.20 9.65 1.58
C ASN A 125 -14.82 10.31 1.75
N THR A 126 -13.87 9.63 2.41
CA THR A 126 -12.49 10.10 2.54
C THR A 126 -11.82 10.26 1.18
N LEU A 127 -11.94 9.27 0.28
CA LEU A 127 -11.37 9.36 -1.07
C LEU A 127 -12.09 10.39 -1.95
N ALA A 128 -13.42 10.47 -1.89
CA ALA A 128 -14.17 11.51 -2.59
C ALA A 128 -13.74 12.92 -2.15
N TYR A 129 -13.56 13.12 -0.84
CA TYR A 129 -13.05 14.37 -0.28
C TYR A 129 -11.63 14.66 -0.80
N PHE A 130 -10.74 13.67 -0.79
CA PHE A 130 -9.39 13.82 -1.30
C PHE A 130 -9.36 14.28 -2.76
N PHE A 131 -10.07 13.60 -3.67
CA PHE A 131 -10.10 13.94 -5.09
C PHE A 131 -10.74 15.31 -5.35
N ASN A 132 -11.77 15.68 -4.59
CA ASN A 132 -12.41 16.98 -4.73
C ASN A 132 -11.54 18.16 -4.25
N ASN A 133 -10.64 17.92 -3.29
CA ASN A 133 -9.77 18.94 -2.69
C ASN A 133 -8.32 18.85 -3.16
N SER A 134 -7.99 17.92 -4.07
CA SER A 134 -6.65 17.75 -4.66
C SER A 134 -6.74 17.82 -6.20
N PRO A 135 -7.04 18.98 -6.79
CA PRO A 135 -7.35 19.13 -8.23
C PRO A 135 -6.17 18.81 -9.17
N GLU A 136 -4.94 18.76 -8.65
CA GLU A 136 -3.75 18.33 -9.40
C GLU A 136 -3.62 16.80 -9.49
N ALA A 137 -4.42 16.05 -8.71
CA ALA A 137 -4.31 14.60 -8.59
C ALA A 137 -5.30 13.87 -9.50
N LEU A 138 -4.92 13.66 -10.78
CA LEU A 138 -5.64 12.83 -11.77
C LEU A 138 -7.10 13.27 -12.04
N PRO A 139 -7.75 12.83 -13.12
CA PRO A 139 -9.19 13.06 -13.27
C PRO A 139 -9.94 12.47 -12.06
N PRO A 140 -10.91 13.21 -11.47
CA PRO A 140 -11.59 12.75 -10.26
C PRO A 140 -12.31 11.44 -10.54
N LEU A 141 -12.01 10.42 -9.73
CA LEU A 141 -12.71 9.13 -9.81
C LEU A 141 -14.14 9.33 -9.28
N VAL A 142 -15.13 9.02 -10.11
CA VAL A 142 -16.55 9.19 -9.79
C VAL A 142 -17.32 7.87 -9.91
N GLY A 143 -18.42 7.77 -9.17
CA GLY A 143 -19.37 6.66 -9.29
C GLY A 143 -18.73 5.29 -9.06
N THR A 144 -18.84 4.41 -10.05
CA THR A 144 -18.39 3.01 -9.97
C THR A 144 -16.88 2.88 -9.78
N GLN A 145 -16.07 3.72 -10.45
CA GLN A 145 -14.60 3.64 -10.36
C GLN A 145 -14.11 3.90 -8.93
N LEU A 146 -14.72 4.87 -8.24
CA LEU A 146 -14.41 5.14 -6.85
C LEU A 146 -14.85 3.98 -5.94
N SER A 147 -16.04 3.44 -6.17
CA SER A 147 -16.54 2.27 -5.42
C SER A 147 -15.62 1.05 -5.58
N ASP A 148 -15.17 0.79 -6.80
CA ASP A 148 -14.27 -0.32 -7.13
C ASP A 148 -12.94 -0.16 -6.41
N MET A 149 -12.35 1.04 -6.46
CA MET A 149 -11.13 1.35 -5.73
C MET A 149 -11.26 1.13 -4.21
N VAL A 150 -12.35 1.62 -3.61
CA VAL A 150 -12.60 1.46 -2.17
C VAL A 150 -12.70 -0.02 -1.80
N ILE A 151 -13.47 -0.80 -2.56
CA ILE A 151 -13.64 -2.23 -2.31
C ILE A 151 -12.34 -2.97 -2.46
N SER A 152 -11.59 -2.75 -3.55
CA SER A 152 -10.29 -3.36 -3.75
C SER A 152 -9.37 -3.07 -2.58
N ARG A 153 -9.38 -1.83 -2.06
CA ARG A 153 -8.53 -1.43 -0.92
C ARG A 153 -8.92 -2.16 0.36
N LEU A 154 -10.22 -2.20 0.66
CA LEU A 154 -10.70 -2.83 1.88
C LEU A 154 -10.50 -4.35 1.86
N VAL A 155 -10.70 -4.99 0.71
CA VAL A 155 -10.39 -6.43 0.53
C VAL A 155 -8.91 -6.68 0.73
N ALA A 156 -8.04 -5.90 0.09
CA ALA A 156 -6.59 -5.99 0.25
C ALA A 156 -6.18 -5.91 1.73
N THR A 157 -6.71 -4.90 2.43
CA THR A 157 -6.48 -4.71 3.86
C THR A 157 -6.93 -5.94 4.64
N LYS A 158 -8.09 -6.55 4.33
CA LYS A 158 -8.51 -7.80 5.00
C LYS A 158 -7.57 -8.96 4.74
N LEU A 159 -7.02 -9.11 3.53
CA LEU A 159 -6.04 -10.15 3.22
C LEU A 159 -4.72 -9.92 3.98
N ILE A 160 -4.21 -8.68 4.01
CA ILE A 160 -3.02 -8.31 4.80
C ILE A 160 -3.21 -8.68 6.28
N TYR A 161 -4.35 -8.33 6.88
CA TYR A 161 -4.63 -8.69 8.28
C TYR A 161 -4.75 -10.21 8.49
N GLN A 162 -5.26 -10.97 7.51
CA GLN A 162 -5.32 -12.43 7.59
C GLN A 162 -3.92 -13.05 7.54
N ILE A 163 -3.10 -12.65 6.57
CA ILE A 163 -1.71 -13.12 6.44
C ILE A 163 -0.94 -12.83 7.72
N ALA A 164 -1.09 -11.62 8.27
CA ALA A 164 -0.48 -11.25 9.53
C ALA A 164 -0.95 -12.14 10.69
N GLN A 165 -2.27 -12.37 10.81
CA GLN A 165 -2.83 -13.22 11.86
C GLN A 165 -2.34 -14.67 11.75
N ASP A 166 -2.33 -15.23 10.55
CA ASP A 166 -1.94 -16.61 10.28
C ASP A 166 -0.43 -16.85 10.55
N ASN A 167 0.38 -15.80 10.43
CA ASN A 167 1.82 -15.82 10.69
C ASN A 167 2.21 -15.15 12.03
N ALA A 168 1.24 -14.89 12.92
CA ALA A 168 1.45 -14.25 14.22
C ALA A 168 2.21 -12.90 14.17
N ILE A 169 2.10 -12.18 13.06
CA ILE A 169 2.67 -10.85 12.88
C ILE A 169 1.71 -9.82 13.49
N THR A 170 2.24 -9.01 14.41
CA THR A 170 1.50 -7.94 15.06
C THR A 170 2.24 -6.61 14.97
N VAL A 171 1.50 -5.50 15.02
CA VAL A 171 2.06 -4.16 15.20
C VAL A 171 1.88 -3.76 16.65
N SER A 172 2.97 -3.67 17.40
CA SER A 172 2.97 -3.24 18.80
C SER A 172 2.65 -1.74 18.93
N GLU A 173 2.26 -1.32 20.14
CA GLU A 173 2.02 0.11 20.40
C GLU A 173 3.30 0.94 20.33
N GLU A 174 4.45 0.35 20.64
CA GLU A 174 5.76 1.00 20.51
C GLU A 174 6.09 1.29 19.04
N GLU A 175 5.92 0.31 18.15
CA GLU A 175 6.13 0.50 16.71
C GLU A 175 5.18 1.55 16.11
N LYS A 176 3.93 1.59 16.57
CA LYS A 176 2.99 2.64 16.16
C LYS A 176 3.46 4.03 16.60
N GLU A 177 4.00 4.14 17.81
CA GLU A 177 4.47 5.41 18.32
C GLU A 177 5.78 5.88 17.66
N GLU A 178 6.68 4.96 17.35
CA GLU A 178 7.87 5.25 16.53
C GLU A 178 7.46 5.73 15.14
N LYS A 179 6.57 5.00 14.47
CA LYS A 179 6.08 5.39 13.15
C LYS A 179 5.32 6.71 13.18
N ARG A 180 4.60 7.01 14.26
CA ARG A 180 3.94 8.30 14.47
C ARG A 180 4.96 9.44 14.51
N LYS A 181 6.05 9.28 15.26
CA LYS A 181 7.13 10.27 15.34
C LYS A 181 7.80 10.47 13.99
N GLU A 182 8.06 9.39 13.25
CA GLU A 182 8.59 9.48 11.88
C GLU A 182 7.66 10.29 10.98
N VAL A 183 6.35 9.99 10.99
CA VAL A 183 5.37 10.73 10.18
C VAL A 183 5.34 12.21 10.58
N PHE A 184 5.33 12.53 11.88
CA PHE A 184 5.33 13.92 12.33
C PHE A 184 6.62 14.67 12.01
N ALA A 185 7.77 13.99 11.97
CA ALA A 185 9.04 14.59 11.58
C ALA A 185 9.09 15.03 10.10
N LEU A 186 8.16 14.57 9.26
CA LEU A 186 8.01 15.04 7.88
C LEU A 186 7.37 16.42 7.78
N PHE A 187 6.79 16.93 8.88
CA PHE A 187 6.07 18.20 8.91
C PHE A 187 6.77 19.19 9.86
N PRO A 188 6.56 20.51 9.69
CA PRO A 188 7.11 21.52 10.59
C PRO A 188 6.68 21.35 12.06
N SER A 189 5.49 20.79 12.30
CA SER A 189 4.95 20.50 13.65
C SER A 189 3.85 19.45 13.59
N GLU A 190 3.53 18.83 14.73
CA GLU A 190 2.40 17.91 14.84
C GLU A 190 1.06 18.55 14.48
N GLU A 191 0.86 19.83 14.85
CA GLU A 191 -0.37 20.54 14.55
C GLU A 191 -0.52 20.80 13.05
N GLU A 192 0.58 21.10 12.34
CA GLU A 192 0.54 21.24 10.88
C GLU A 192 0.27 19.88 10.21
N ALA A 193 0.84 18.78 10.71
CA ALA A 193 0.54 17.45 10.20
C ALA A 193 -0.94 17.08 10.37
N LYS A 194 -1.52 17.34 11.54
CA LYS A 194 -2.96 17.11 11.82
C LYS A 194 -3.84 17.96 10.91
N LYS A 195 -3.48 19.24 10.74
CA LYS A 195 -4.18 20.18 9.88
C LYS A 195 -4.11 19.74 8.41
N GLU A 196 -2.95 19.40 7.89
CA GLU A 196 -2.79 18.95 6.51
C GLU A 196 -3.59 17.66 6.24
N VAL A 197 -3.55 16.69 7.15
CA VAL A 197 -4.36 15.47 7.03
C VAL A 197 -5.86 15.79 7.01
N GLN A 198 -6.32 16.70 7.88
CA GLN A 198 -7.72 17.13 7.93
C GLN A 198 -8.12 17.89 6.65
N GLU A 199 -7.29 18.80 6.16
CA GLU A 199 -7.56 19.60 4.96
C GLU A 199 -7.56 18.76 3.69
N LYS A 200 -6.71 17.73 3.62
CA LYS A 200 -6.52 16.87 2.44
C LYS A 200 -7.45 15.66 2.41
N TYR A 201 -7.74 15.04 3.55
CA TYR A 201 -8.51 13.80 3.64
C TYR A 201 -9.84 13.93 4.39
N GLY A 202 -10.08 15.06 5.07
CA GLY A 202 -11.33 15.32 5.79
C GLY A 202 -11.47 14.49 7.08
N ILE A 203 -10.39 13.87 7.55
CA ILE A 203 -10.37 12.99 8.73
C ILE A 203 -9.27 13.43 9.71
N SER A 204 -9.44 13.06 10.98
CA SER A 204 -8.41 13.26 12.01
C SER A 204 -7.14 12.48 11.69
N PHE A 205 -5.99 12.96 12.18
CA PHE A 205 -4.72 12.24 12.11
C PHE A 205 -4.79 10.82 12.70
N GLU A 206 -5.51 10.63 13.81
CA GLU A 206 -5.63 9.32 14.47
C GLU A 206 -6.33 8.29 13.56
N THR A 207 -7.39 8.73 12.88
CA THR A 207 -8.10 7.92 11.89
C THR A 207 -7.22 7.62 10.68
N TYR A 208 -6.52 8.62 10.15
CA TYR A 208 -5.55 8.43 9.06
C TYR A 208 -4.47 7.41 9.44
N PHE A 209 -3.89 7.56 10.63
CA PHE A 209 -2.84 6.67 11.12
C PHE A 209 -3.36 5.22 11.29
N ALA A 210 -4.56 5.05 11.84
CA ALA A 210 -5.16 3.73 12.02
C ALA A 210 -5.57 3.06 10.70
N ASP A 211 -6.15 3.83 9.77
CA ASP A 211 -6.73 3.28 8.53
C ASP A 211 -5.72 3.19 7.37
N VAL A 212 -4.66 3.99 7.40
CA VAL A 212 -3.67 4.09 6.31
C VAL A 212 -2.29 3.64 6.77
N VAL A 213 -1.74 4.25 7.82
CA VAL A 213 -0.35 3.99 8.24
C VAL A 213 -0.19 2.62 8.87
N THR A 214 -1.13 2.20 9.72
CA THR A 214 -1.03 0.90 10.42
C THR A 214 -1.04 -0.29 9.47
N PRO A 215 -1.93 -0.35 8.46
CA PRO A 215 -1.85 -1.38 7.42
C PRO A 215 -0.53 -1.37 6.64
N LEU A 216 0.09 -0.21 6.41
CA LEU A 216 1.39 -0.12 5.71
C LEU A 216 2.53 -0.69 6.56
N ILE A 217 2.52 -0.46 7.87
CA ILE A 217 3.48 -1.11 8.79
C ILE A 217 3.31 -2.63 8.69
N LEU A 218 2.07 -3.11 8.70
CA LEU A 218 1.80 -4.54 8.66
C LEU A 218 2.25 -5.17 7.33
N GLU A 219 1.98 -4.50 6.22
CA GLU A 219 2.45 -4.89 4.89
C GLU A 219 3.98 -4.96 4.81
N GLU A 220 4.67 -3.94 5.34
CA GLU A 220 6.13 -3.93 5.42
C GLU A 220 6.67 -5.10 6.25
N LYS A 221 6.06 -5.40 7.41
CA LYS A 221 6.45 -6.55 8.23
C LYS A 221 6.23 -7.88 7.53
N ILE A 222 5.13 -8.04 6.80
CA ILE A 222 4.88 -9.25 6.01
C ILE A 222 5.94 -9.38 4.90
N ARG A 223 6.24 -8.29 4.19
CA ARG A 223 7.29 -8.28 3.16
C ARG A 223 8.63 -8.71 3.73
N LEU A 224 9.06 -8.12 4.85
CA LEU A 224 10.32 -8.48 5.50
C LEU A 224 10.33 -9.93 5.98
N ALA A 225 9.21 -10.42 6.52
CA ALA A 225 9.08 -11.81 6.96
C ALA A 225 9.10 -12.80 5.77
N ILE A 226 8.65 -12.38 4.58
CA ILE A 226 8.81 -13.19 3.36
C ILE A 226 10.28 -13.16 2.90
N GLU A 227 10.92 -12.00 2.92
CA GLU A 227 12.33 -11.83 2.51
C GLU A 227 13.30 -12.61 3.41
N ASP A 228 13.06 -12.66 4.73
CA ASP A 228 13.89 -13.41 5.68
C ASP A 228 13.52 -14.89 5.81
N GLY A 229 12.44 -15.32 5.12
CA GLY A 229 11.96 -16.70 5.09
C GLY A 229 11.08 -17.11 6.28
N SER A 230 10.73 -16.19 7.19
CA SER A 230 9.76 -16.43 8.27
C SER A 230 8.35 -16.78 7.74
N ILE A 231 7.97 -16.21 6.60
CA ILE A 231 6.81 -16.61 5.81
C ILE A 231 7.31 -17.36 4.58
N SER A 232 7.03 -18.66 4.53
CA SER A 232 7.29 -19.46 3.35
C SER A 232 6.27 -19.11 2.27
N VAL A 233 6.76 -18.60 1.14
CA VAL A 233 5.99 -18.41 -0.08
C VAL A 233 6.47 -19.42 -1.13
N ASP A 234 5.58 -19.75 -2.07
CA ASP A 234 5.89 -20.67 -3.17
C ASP A 234 7.06 -20.13 -4.02
N GLU A 235 7.96 -21.02 -4.45
CA GLU A 235 9.13 -20.70 -5.26
C GLU A 235 8.76 -20.03 -6.59
N GLN A 236 7.53 -20.19 -7.08
CA GLN A 236 7.04 -19.48 -8.26
C GLN A 236 7.04 -17.94 -8.10
N PHE A 237 7.08 -17.42 -6.88
CA PHE A 237 7.19 -15.99 -6.60
C PHE A 237 8.64 -15.50 -6.52
N ALA A 238 9.61 -16.40 -6.61
CA ALA A 238 11.02 -16.03 -6.61
C ALA A 238 11.36 -15.30 -7.93
N GLN A 239 11.86 -14.08 -7.78
CA GLN A 239 12.39 -13.29 -8.88
C GLN A 239 13.87 -13.07 -8.69
N GLU A 240 14.62 -13.50 -9.70
CA GLU A 240 16.02 -13.18 -9.81
C GLU A 240 16.21 -11.69 -10.14
N GLN A 241 17.07 -11.04 -9.34
CA GLN A 241 17.57 -9.70 -9.61
C GLN A 241 19.08 -9.72 -9.82
N ARG A 242 19.53 -8.77 -10.63
CA ARG A 242 20.93 -8.48 -10.91
C ARG A 242 21.23 -7.07 -10.45
N LYS A 243 22.36 -6.88 -9.77
CA LYS A 243 22.95 -5.56 -9.54
C LYS A 243 24.06 -5.38 -10.55
N ALA A 244 23.97 -4.34 -11.38
CA ALA A 244 24.93 -4.16 -12.46
C ALA A 244 25.39 -2.71 -12.60
N ARG A 245 26.51 -2.56 -13.30
CA ARG A 245 26.96 -1.28 -13.84
C ARG A 245 27.11 -1.36 -15.35
N HIS A 246 27.08 -0.21 -16.02
CA HIS A 246 27.38 -0.12 -17.44
C HIS A 246 28.14 1.16 -17.81
N ILE A 247 28.78 1.11 -18.99
CA ILE A 247 29.34 2.27 -19.68
C ILE A 247 28.66 2.33 -21.05
N LEU A 248 27.79 3.33 -21.25
CA LEU A 248 27.11 3.57 -22.53
C LEU A 248 27.93 4.51 -23.41
N PHE A 249 28.21 4.08 -24.65
CA PHE A 249 28.74 4.89 -25.75
C PHE A 249 27.60 5.17 -26.73
N ARG A 250 27.08 6.40 -26.69
CA ARG A 250 25.88 6.77 -27.46
C ARG A 250 26.17 6.81 -28.95
N VAL A 251 25.21 6.35 -29.74
CA VAL A 251 25.12 6.67 -31.17
C VAL A 251 24.06 7.74 -31.35
N ASN A 252 24.40 8.82 -32.05
CA ASN A 252 23.51 9.96 -32.33
C ASN A 252 23.94 10.66 -33.64
N GLU A 253 23.41 11.86 -33.90
CA GLU A 253 23.75 12.62 -35.12
C GLU A 253 25.22 13.06 -35.17
N GLU A 254 25.88 13.19 -34.02
CA GLU A 254 27.27 13.66 -33.89
C GLU A 254 28.28 12.51 -33.81
N ILE A 255 27.88 11.38 -33.23
CA ILE A 255 28.71 10.19 -32.99
C ILE A 255 28.15 9.04 -33.84
N THR A 256 28.90 8.65 -34.86
CA THR A 256 28.54 7.53 -35.73
C THR A 256 28.64 6.19 -35.00
N ASP A 257 28.02 5.16 -35.58
CA ASP A 257 28.11 3.80 -35.05
C ASP A 257 29.55 3.31 -34.89
N ASP A 258 30.38 3.51 -35.92
CA ASP A 258 31.80 3.12 -35.91
C ASP A 258 32.61 3.89 -34.87
N GLN A 259 32.31 5.18 -34.65
CA GLN A 259 32.98 5.99 -33.63
C GLN A 259 32.65 5.50 -32.23
N ALA A 260 31.37 5.27 -31.93
CA ALA A 260 30.93 4.75 -30.63
C ALA A 260 31.53 3.36 -30.36
N LYS A 261 31.53 2.48 -31.39
CA LYS A 261 32.15 1.16 -31.30
C LYS A 261 33.64 1.24 -31.01
N THR A 262 34.37 2.09 -31.74
CA THR A 262 35.82 2.26 -31.57
C THR A 262 36.15 2.76 -30.16
N GLN A 263 35.38 3.70 -29.63
CA GLN A 263 35.56 4.19 -28.24
C GLN A 263 35.27 3.09 -27.22
N ALA A 264 34.20 2.32 -27.41
CA ALA A 264 33.87 1.20 -26.54
C ALA A 264 34.97 0.13 -26.55
N GLU A 265 35.52 -0.24 -27.71
CA GLU A 265 36.63 -1.20 -27.82
C GLU A 265 37.91 -0.71 -27.13
N GLN A 266 38.16 0.60 -27.12
CA GLN A 266 39.29 1.19 -26.39
C GLN A 266 39.10 1.05 -24.87
N VAL A 267 37.90 1.35 -24.36
CA VAL A 267 37.59 1.23 -22.93
C VAL A 267 37.56 -0.24 -22.49
N GLN A 268 37.12 -1.16 -23.35
CA GLN A 268 37.15 -2.59 -23.05
C GLN A 268 38.59 -3.11 -22.87
N LYS A 269 39.54 -2.61 -23.68
CA LYS A 269 40.97 -2.93 -23.49
C LYS A 269 41.52 -2.39 -22.17
N LYS A 270 41.17 -1.15 -21.81
CA LYS A 270 41.55 -0.54 -20.52
C LYS A 270 41.04 -1.35 -19.32
N LEU A 271 39.80 -1.85 -19.41
CA LEU A 271 39.22 -2.76 -18.41
C LEU A 271 39.98 -4.08 -18.35
N ALA A 272 40.37 -4.66 -19.49
CA ALA A 272 41.18 -5.87 -19.55
C ALA A 272 42.59 -5.66 -18.95
N ASP A 273 43.13 -4.44 -19.05
CA ASP A 273 44.41 -4.03 -18.44
C ASP A 273 44.29 -3.75 -16.92
N GLY A 274 43.08 -3.84 -16.36
CA GLY A 274 42.82 -3.71 -14.92
C GLY A 274 42.47 -2.30 -14.44
N GLU A 275 42.15 -1.36 -15.34
CA GLU A 275 41.61 -0.06 -14.95
C GLU A 275 40.24 -0.19 -14.24
N ASP A 276 39.93 0.75 -13.35
CA ASP A 276 38.69 0.70 -12.57
C ASP A 276 37.45 1.02 -13.43
N PHE A 277 36.42 0.18 -13.30
CA PHE A 277 35.18 0.31 -14.08
C PHE A 277 34.43 1.61 -13.77
N ALA A 278 34.35 2.01 -12.50
CA ALA A 278 33.60 3.20 -12.11
C ALA A 278 34.29 4.48 -12.57
N GLU A 279 35.62 4.54 -12.55
CA GLU A 279 36.38 5.65 -13.09
C GLU A 279 36.25 5.76 -14.61
N LEU A 280 36.31 4.63 -15.34
CA LEU A 280 36.06 4.63 -16.79
C LEU A 280 34.61 4.99 -17.13
N ALA A 281 33.64 4.56 -16.31
CA ALA A 281 32.26 4.98 -16.45
C ALA A 281 32.11 6.49 -16.27
N LYS A 282 32.75 7.09 -15.25
CA LYS A 282 32.77 8.53 -15.01
C LYS A 282 33.50 9.32 -16.09
N GLU A 283 34.44 8.72 -16.82
CA GLU A 283 35.13 9.40 -17.91
C GLU A 283 34.31 9.31 -19.21
N PHE A 284 33.93 8.09 -19.60
CA PHE A 284 33.41 7.77 -20.93
C PHE A 284 31.90 7.57 -21.01
N GLY A 285 31.21 7.42 -19.87
CA GLY A 285 29.77 7.18 -19.82
C GLY A 285 28.97 8.27 -20.55
N GLY A 286 27.96 7.83 -21.29
CA GLY A 286 27.08 8.66 -22.12
C GLY A 286 25.68 8.85 -21.56
N ASP A 287 25.42 8.55 -20.29
CA ASP A 287 24.15 8.82 -19.64
C ASP A 287 24.30 9.32 -18.20
N SER A 288 23.17 9.46 -17.49
CA SER A 288 23.13 9.97 -16.13
C SER A 288 23.77 9.07 -15.07
N THR A 289 24.03 7.79 -15.39
CA THR A 289 24.67 6.86 -14.43
C THR A 289 26.18 7.10 -14.32
N LYS A 290 26.77 7.81 -15.29
CA LYS A 290 28.19 8.23 -15.35
C LYS A 290 28.72 8.71 -14.00
N GLU A 291 28.05 9.66 -13.37
CA GLU A 291 28.49 10.28 -12.11
C GLU A 291 28.53 9.28 -10.94
N ASN A 292 27.71 8.24 -11.01
CA ASN A 292 27.65 7.14 -10.04
C ASN A 292 28.46 5.91 -10.48
N GLY A 293 29.43 6.09 -11.37
CA GLY A 293 30.30 5.00 -11.84
C GLY A 293 29.56 3.95 -12.68
N GLY A 294 28.44 4.33 -13.30
CA GLY A 294 27.64 3.44 -14.13
C GLY A 294 26.64 2.57 -13.37
N ASP A 295 26.45 2.76 -12.05
CA ASP A 295 25.58 1.92 -11.22
C ASP A 295 24.09 2.03 -11.64
N LEU A 296 23.49 0.88 -11.95
CA LEU A 296 22.08 0.74 -12.32
C LEU A 296 21.20 0.28 -11.15
N GLY A 297 21.79 -0.08 -10.02
CA GLY A 297 21.10 -0.70 -8.90
C GLY A 297 20.62 -2.12 -9.22
N TRP A 298 19.64 -2.59 -8.45
CA TRP A 298 19.02 -3.91 -8.62
C TRP A 298 17.87 -3.86 -9.62
N PHE A 299 17.83 -4.79 -10.56
CA PHE A 299 16.72 -4.96 -11.49
C PHE A 299 16.45 -6.44 -11.77
N GLY A 300 15.20 -6.76 -12.10
CA GLY A 300 14.77 -8.09 -12.54
C GLY A 300 14.61 -8.17 -14.05
N ARG A 301 14.19 -9.35 -14.53
CA ARG A 301 13.90 -9.58 -15.96
C ARG A 301 12.79 -8.66 -16.48
N GLY A 302 12.85 -8.30 -17.75
CA GLY A 302 11.93 -7.38 -18.43
C GLY A 302 12.12 -5.89 -18.09
N THR A 303 13.08 -5.54 -17.23
CA THR A 303 13.34 -4.14 -16.84
C THR A 303 14.24 -3.42 -17.85
N MET A 304 15.17 -4.17 -18.47
CA MET A 304 16.15 -3.63 -19.42
C MET A 304 15.79 -4.04 -20.86
N VAL A 305 16.42 -3.40 -21.85
CA VAL A 305 16.27 -3.82 -23.25
C VAL A 305 16.82 -5.24 -23.45
N PRO A 306 16.22 -6.05 -24.34
CA PRO A 306 16.52 -7.49 -24.42
C PRO A 306 18.01 -7.84 -24.59
N GLU A 307 18.75 -7.08 -25.40
CA GLU A 307 20.15 -7.34 -25.67
C GLU A 307 21.03 -7.06 -24.43
N PHE A 308 20.71 -6.01 -23.68
CA PHE A 308 21.37 -5.68 -22.42
C PHE A 308 21.09 -6.75 -21.37
N GLU A 309 19.81 -7.12 -21.24
CA GLU A 309 19.40 -8.14 -20.28
C GLU A 309 20.07 -9.49 -20.58
N GLN A 310 20.09 -9.90 -21.84
CA GLN A 310 20.72 -11.16 -22.24
C GLN A 310 22.20 -11.17 -21.85
N ALA A 311 22.93 -10.07 -22.08
CA ALA A 311 24.33 -9.97 -21.70
C ALA A 311 24.54 -10.03 -20.19
N ILE A 312 23.78 -9.25 -19.40
CA ILE A 312 24.01 -9.19 -17.95
C ILE A 312 23.60 -10.48 -17.23
N PHE A 313 22.55 -11.16 -17.69
CA PHE A 313 22.10 -12.43 -17.10
C PHE A 313 22.99 -13.62 -17.48
N ALA A 314 23.90 -13.46 -18.45
CA ALA A 314 24.91 -14.46 -18.81
C ALA A 314 26.20 -14.34 -17.98
N LEU A 315 26.38 -13.24 -17.24
CA LEU A 315 27.57 -13.01 -16.41
C LEU A 315 27.44 -13.60 -15.01
N GLU A 316 28.58 -13.92 -14.41
CA GLU A 316 28.72 -14.20 -12.98
C GLU A 316 29.09 -12.91 -12.20
N PRO A 317 28.75 -12.81 -10.90
CA PRO A 317 29.14 -11.66 -10.07
C PRO A 317 30.63 -11.32 -10.17
N GLY A 318 30.92 -10.04 -10.39
CA GLY A 318 32.25 -9.49 -10.61
C GLY A 318 32.70 -9.46 -12.07
N GLN A 319 32.04 -10.18 -12.98
CA GLN A 319 32.44 -10.24 -14.39
C GLN A 319 32.01 -9.02 -15.19
N VAL A 320 32.81 -8.70 -16.21
CA VAL A 320 32.53 -7.71 -17.25
C VAL A 320 32.22 -8.46 -18.55
N SER A 321 31.34 -7.92 -19.40
CA SER A 321 31.04 -8.51 -20.69
C SER A 321 32.28 -8.63 -21.59
N GLU A 322 32.51 -9.84 -22.10
CA GLU A 322 33.60 -10.12 -23.05
C GLU A 322 33.38 -9.41 -24.39
N ASP A 323 32.12 -9.30 -24.81
CA ASP A 323 31.73 -8.59 -26.03
C ASP A 323 31.05 -7.25 -25.70
N LEU A 324 31.13 -6.32 -26.64
CA LEU A 324 30.33 -5.10 -26.61
C LEU A 324 28.86 -5.43 -26.83
N VAL A 325 28.01 -4.92 -25.96
CA VAL A 325 26.56 -5.12 -26.05
C VAL A 325 25.96 -4.02 -26.90
N LYS A 326 25.47 -4.36 -28.09
CA LYS A 326 24.82 -3.41 -28.99
C LYS A 326 23.33 -3.29 -28.67
N THR A 327 22.85 -2.07 -28.45
CA THR A 327 21.41 -1.77 -28.33
C THR A 327 21.03 -0.57 -29.20
N GLN A 328 19.75 -0.23 -29.22
CA GLN A 328 19.25 0.98 -29.90
C GLN A 328 19.89 2.30 -29.40
N PHE A 329 20.51 2.31 -28.21
CA PHE A 329 21.14 3.49 -27.64
C PHE A 329 22.61 3.66 -28.04
N GLY A 330 23.24 2.60 -28.57
CA GLY A 330 24.67 2.56 -28.85
C GLY A 330 25.32 1.30 -28.33
N TYR A 331 26.58 1.39 -27.91
CA TYR A 331 27.35 0.27 -27.40
C TYR A 331 27.48 0.34 -25.89
N HIS A 332 27.35 -0.79 -25.21
CA HIS A 332 27.48 -0.90 -23.77
C HIS A 332 28.60 -1.87 -23.42
N ILE A 333 29.37 -1.51 -22.40
CA ILE A 333 30.15 -2.47 -21.63
C ILE A 333 29.41 -2.66 -20.33
N VAL A 334 29.11 -3.90 -19.95
CA VAL A 334 28.32 -4.20 -18.75
C VAL A 334 29.13 -4.98 -17.76
N LYS A 335 28.90 -4.74 -16.47
CA LYS A 335 29.50 -5.48 -15.36
C LYS A 335 28.42 -5.95 -14.42
N LEU A 336 28.43 -7.22 -14.07
CA LEU A 336 27.58 -7.73 -13.01
C LEU A 336 28.29 -7.56 -11.67
N ASP A 337 27.68 -6.86 -10.73
CA ASP A 337 28.23 -6.71 -9.38
C ASP A 337 27.74 -7.83 -8.47
N ASP A 338 26.45 -8.16 -8.50
CA ASP A 338 25.85 -9.11 -7.55
C ASP A 338 24.54 -9.71 -8.09
N THR A 339 24.11 -10.83 -7.51
CA THR A 339 22.84 -11.50 -7.81
C THR A 339 22.07 -11.78 -6.52
N ARG A 340 20.75 -11.63 -6.56
CA ARG A 340 19.88 -12.06 -5.46
C ARG A 340 18.60 -12.66 -6.01
N SER A 341 17.98 -13.53 -5.23
CA SER A 341 16.59 -13.92 -5.42
C SER A 341 15.76 -13.18 -4.38
N ILE A 342 14.74 -12.44 -4.82
CA ILE A 342 13.75 -11.86 -3.93
C ILE A 342 12.42 -12.55 -4.14
N GLN A 343 11.58 -12.56 -3.13
CA GLN A 343 10.20 -12.95 -3.31
C GLN A 343 9.40 -11.75 -3.81
N ASP A 344 8.71 -11.91 -4.94
CA ASP A 344 7.82 -10.87 -5.46
C ASP A 344 6.57 -10.78 -4.57
N PHE A 345 6.62 -9.85 -3.63
CA PHE A 345 5.53 -9.58 -2.72
C PHE A 345 4.23 -9.19 -3.46
N ALA A 346 4.32 -8.50 -4.59
CA ALA A 346 3.14 -8.10 -5.35
C ALA A 346 2.48 -9.33 -6.00
N ALA A 347 3.27 -10.20 -6.62
CA ALA A 347 2.77 -11.46 -7.19
C ALA A 347 2.22 -12.40 -6.09
N TYR A 348 2.89 -12.47 -4.94
CA TYR A 348 2.39 -13.20 -3.78
C TYR A 348 1.02 -12.66 -3.37
N MET A 349 0.87 -11.35 -3.17
CA MET A 349 -0.41 -10.78 -2.79
C MET A 349 -1.49 -10.94 -3.86
N GLU A 350 -1.15 -10.86 -5.15
CA GLU A 350 -2.07 -11.14 -6.25
C GLU A 350 -2.62 -12.58 -6.14
N SER A 351 -1.77 -13.56 -5.83
CA SER A 351 -2.22 -14.94 -5.59
C SER A 351 -3.18 -15.05 -4.39
N GLN A 352 -3.01 -14.20 -3.37
CA GLN A 352 -3.93 -14.14 -2.23
C GLN A 352 -5.28 -13.57 -2.63
N PHE A 353 -5.35 -12.65 -3.59
CA PHE A 353 -6.62 -12.19 -4.15
C PHE A 353 -7.30 -13.26 -4.99
N GLU A 354 -6.56 -13.94 -5.86
CA GLU A 354 -7.10 -14.97 -6.75
C GLU A 354 -7.64 -16.19 -5.99
N SER A 355 -7.03 -16.52 -4.85
CA SER A 355 -7.46 -17.63 -4.00
C SER A 355 -8.52 -17.26 -2.96
N ALA A 356 -8.80 -15.97 -2.75
CA ALA A 356 -9.75 -15.52 -1.73
C ALA A 356 -11.21 -15.77 -2.13
N ASP A 357 -12.01 -16.30 -1.20
CA ASP A 357 -13.47 -16.35 -1.34
C ASP A 357 -14.07 -14.98 -1.02
N ILE A 358 -14.39 -14.20 -2.07
CA ILE A 358 -14.93 -12.85 -1.96
C ILE A 358 -16.43 -12.86 -2.31
N GLN A 359 -17.27 -12.61 -1.31
CA GLN A 359 -18.73 -12.60 -1.46
C GLN A 359 -19.30 -11.22 -1.18
N PHE A 360 -19.87 -10.58 -2.19
CA PHE A 360 -20.58 -9.31 -2.05
C PHE A 360 -21.99 -9.51 -1.52
N LEU A 361 -22.35 -8.76 -0.48
CA LEU A 361 -23.65 -8.87 0.22
C LEU A 361 -24.55 -7.66 -0.02
N VAL A 362 -24.03 -6.68 -0.76
CA VAL A 362 -24.69 -5.44 -1.20
C VAL A 362 -24.50 -5.34 -2.71
N PRO A 363 -25.49 -4.84 -3.48
CA PRO A 363 -25.42 -4.77 -4.94
C PRO A 363 -24.48 -3.64 -5.41
N ILE A 364 -23.18 -3.82 -5.20
CA ILE A 364 -22.11 -2.98 -5.75
C ILE A 364 -21.37 -3.72 -6.86
N ASN A 365 -20.68 -2.98 -7.72
CA ASN A 365 -19.85 -3.58 -8.76
C ASN A 365 -18.75 -4.45 -8.14
N ASN A 366 -18.48 -5.59 -8.77
CA ASN A 366 -17.41 -6.50 -8.37
C ASN A 366 -16.19 -6.27 -9.28
N PRO A 367 -15.14 -5.56 -8.82
CA PRO A 367 -13.95 -5.30 -9.63
C PRO A 367 -13.09 -6.56 -9.87
N PHE A 368 -13.39 -7.68 -9.22
CA PHE A 368 -12.65 -8.94 -9.33
C PHE A 368 -13.22 -9.90 -10.39
N ASN A 369 -14.44 -9.68 -10.86
CA ASN A 369 -15.12 -10.54 -11.84
C ASN A 369 -14.63 -10.37 -13.30
N GLN A 370 -13.42 -9.84 -13.51
CA GLN A 370 -12.79 -9.69 -14.84
C GLN A 370 -11.57 -10.58 -15.07
N VAL A 371 -11.28 -11.54 -14.20
CA VAL A 371 -10.28 -12.59 -14.48
C VAL A 371 -10.99 -13.79 -15.11
N GLU A 372 -11.60 -13.60 -16.29
CA GLU A 372 -11.83 -14.75 -17.17
C GLU A 372 -10.48 -15.16 -17.77
N VAL A 373 -10.00 -16.31 -17.31
CA VAL A 373 -8.91 -17.06 -17.92
C VAL A 373 -9.30 -17.39 -19.36
N GLY A 374 -8.62 -16.81 -20.35
CA GLY A 374 -8.63 -17.31 -21.73
C GLY A 374 -9.26 -16.39 -22.78
N ALA A 375 -8.70 -15.20 -23.01
CA ALA A 375 -8.69 -14.64 -24.35
C ALA A 375 -7.36 -15.02 -25.01
N VAL A 376 -7.38 -16.16 -25.72
CA VAL A 376 -6.35 -16.53 -26.67
C VAL A 376 -6.14 -15.34 -27.60
N ILE A 377 -4.93 -14.79 -27.56
CA ILE A 377 -4.33 -14.03 -28.65
C ILE A 377 -4.35 -14.95 -29.88
N ASN A 378 -5.41 -14.88 -30.67
CA ASN A 378 -5.35 -15.34 -32.05
C ASN A 378 -4.57 -14.28 -32.82
N GLU A 379 -3.33 -14.66 -33.12
CA GLU A 379 -2.56 -14.10 -34.22
C GLU A 379 -3.38 -14.13 -35.51
N GLY A 380 -3.22 -13.08 -36.33
CA GLY A 380 -3.47 -13.15 -37.76
C GLY A 380 -4.87 -12.73 -38.23
N GLU A 381 -5.05 -11.43 -38.46
CA GLU A 381 -5.82 -10.99 -39.61
C GLU A 381 -5.00 -9.98 -40.40
N GLU A 382 -4.50 -10.45 -41.55
CA GLU A 382 -4.06 -9.62 -42.66
C GLU A 382 -5.15 -8.59 -42.99
N VAL A 383 -4.77 -7.32 -43.09
CA VAL A 383 -5.53 -6.38 -43.91
C VAL A 383 -4.66 -6.04 -45.12
N GLN A 384 -4.84 -6.85 -46.15
CA GLN A 384 -4.62 -6.43 -47.53
C GLN A 384 -5.73 -5.47 -47.94
N SER A 385 -5.37 -4.22 -48.26
CA SER A 385 -5.67 -3.50 -49.52
C SER A 385 -5.55 -2.00 -49.31
#